data_AF-A0A4S2KID8-F1
#
_entry.id   AF-A0A4S2KID8-F1
#
_cell.length_a   1.000
_cell.length_b   1.000
_cell.length_c   1.000
_cell.angle_alpha   90.00
_cell.angle_beta   90.00
_cell.angle_gamma   90.00
#
_symmetry.space_group_name_H-M   'P 1'
#
loop_
_entity.id
_entity.type
_entity.pdbx_description
1 polymer ?
#
loop_
_entity_poly.entity_id
_entity_poly.type
_entity_poly.pdbx_seq_one_letter_code
_entity_poly.pdbx_strand_id
1 'polypeptide(L)'
;MTAVSRCPLPITVLDFIRNSSQPDLEAKWPCEVRSYWLSLRPFVRSVRFLLRYVTPFIITLGVLLNAVSFSMLSAPVLCDSNLSLYLSALAISDNGALIFNYAVSVAKSHSTSVNDLFMNSKFLCGANSVSMEFFQFTSTWLIVALTWTRVIAVVFPFGARDCQNRSAITTITSLVCISFIISLTKLYSGGYETDSVFEFVPCQEKIKPWGSAMYLYIALSTWLPLLFISIGNLLLIVRIRKSYKIHNELTHNFRYRGNRTHNSSRTLLAVSIVHLILLLPLGIVETLELYWDVILIKHPADAGKNERYIHWLQEKMLLKWCRGLCFHIYHWTFAINFFLYYLTGKKFRSVVTQTLKNYTDTYLPCRWNVSRCNTWNNCHRHLRSCSALLTRAVTRNKQFNNTTRSNADERNSNVT
;
A
#
# COMPACT_ATOMS: atom_id res chain seq x y z
N MET A 1 53.23 -22.06 13.14
CA MET A 1 51.83 -22.36 12.78
C MET A 1 51.02 -22.39 14.06
N THR A 2 50.45 -21.26 14.45
CA THR A 2 49.54 -21.16 15.58
C THR A 2 48.23 -21.84 15.18
N ALA A 3 47.78 -22.80 15.99
CA ALA A 3 46.51 -23.48 15.80
C ALA A 3 45.39 -22.44 15.86
N VAL A 4 44.73 -22.17 14.72
CA VAL A 4 43.48 -21.42 14.69
C VAL A 4 42.49 -22.23 15.52
N SER A 5 42.14 -21.73 16.70
CA SER A 5 41.14 -22.36 17.56
C SER A 5 39.85 -22.53 16.76
N ARG A 6 39.42 -23.78 16.58
CA ARG A 6 38.14 -24.07 15.91
C ARG A 6 37.03 -23.39 16.70
N CYS A 7 36.22 -22.59 16.03
CA CYS A 7 35.09 -21.89 16.63
C CYS A 7 34.15 -22.90 17.31
N PRO A 8 33.77 -22.70 18.59
CA PRO A 8 32.88 -23.61 19.30
C PRO A 8 31.43 -23.58 18.77
N LEU A 9 31.07 -22.56 17.98
CA LEU A 9 29.75 -22.42 17.38
C LEU A 9 29.72 -23.05 15.98
N PRO A 10 28.91 -24.09 15.74
CA PRO A 10 28.78 -24.67 14.41
C PRO A 10 28.07 -23.70 13.46
N ILE A 11 28.32 -23.84 12.15
CA ILE A 11 27.66 -23.01 11.11
C ILE A 11 26.13 -23.16 11.14
N THR A 12 25.62 -24.30 11.61
CA THR A 12 24.18 -24.59 11.74
C THR A 12 23.44 -23.63 12.67
N VAL A 13 24.14 -22.84 13.48
CA VAL A 13 23.55 -21.74 14.27
C VAL A 13 22.95 -20.65 13.37
N LEU A 14 23.48 -20.46 12.16
CA LEU A 14 22.98 -19.53 11.16
C LEU A 14 21.82 -20.16 10.39
N ASP A 15 20.61 -20.07 10.96
CA ASP A 15 19.39 -20.74 10.47
C ASP A 15 18.91 -20.28 9.08
N PHE A 16 19.48 -19.20 8.53
CA PHE A 16 19.18 -18.70 7.19
C PHE A 16 20.03 -19.36 6.08
N ILE A 17 21.07 -20.13 6.43
CA ILE A 17 21.91 -20.83 5.45
C ILE A 17 21.22 -22.13 5.03
N ARG A 18 20.62 -22.14 3.83
CA ARG A 18 19.88 -23.30 3.31
C ARG A 18 20.75 -24.41 2.71
N ASN A 19 21.99 -24.10 2.29
CA ASN A 19 22.90 -25.07 1.69
C ASN A 19 24.23 -25.09 2.46
N SER A 20 24.36 -26.04 3.38
CA SER A 20 25.57 -26.24 4.19
C SER A 20 26.73 -26.87 3.41
N SER A 21 26.51 -27.24 2.15
CA SER A 21 27.48 -27.96 1.31
C SER A 21 28.42 -27.04 0.51
N GLN A 22 28.32 -25.72 0.67
CA GLN A 22 29.22 -24.79 -0.02
C GLN A 22 30.64 -24.87 0.57
N PRO A 23 31.69 -24.98 -0.27
CA PRO A 23 33.07 -24.84 0.21
C PRO A 23 33.27 -23.45 0.83
N ASP A 24 34.19 -23.35 1.80
CA ASP A 24 34.61 -22.10 2.47
C ASP A 24 33.58 -21.37 3.36
N LEU A 25 32.47 -22.02 3.73
CA LEU A 25 31.50 -21.46 4.68
C LEU A 25 32.12 -21.03 6.02
N GLU A 26 33.15 -21.75 6.50
CA GLU A 26 33.83 -21.40 7.74
C GLU A 26 34.66 -20.12 7.63
N ALA A 27 35.27 -19.89 6.47
CA ALA A 27 36.02 -18.66 6.19
C ALA A 27 35.09 -17.46 5.93
N LYS A 28 33.91 -17.72 5.32
CA LYS A 28 32.90 -16.69 5.03
C LYS A 28 32.14 -16.22 6.27
N TRP A 29 31.99 -17.08 7.28
CA TRP A 29 31.24 -16.78 8.49
C TRP A 29 32.10 -16.99 9.75
N PRO A 30 32.87 -15.97 10.16
CA PRO A 30 33.71 -16.00 11.36
C PRO A 30 32.92 -16.24 12.64
N CYS A 31 33.61 -16.67 13.70
CA CYS A 31 32.99 -17.06 14.96
C CYS A 31 32.25 -15.90 15.65
N GLU A 32 32.81 -14.70 15.55
CA GLU A 32 32.27 -13.45 16.07
C GLU A 32 30.92 -13.11 15.43
N VAL A 33 30.77 -13.40 14.14
CA VAL A 33 29.52 -13.21 13.41
C VAL A 33 28.48 -14.23 13.87
N ARG A 34 28.89 -15.49 14.10
CA ARG A 34 27.98 -16.54 14.64
C ARG A 34 27.52 -16.22 16.07
N SER A 35 28.41 -15.68 16.89
CA SER A 35 28.08 -15.21 18.25
C SER A 35 27.13 -14.01 18.20
N TYR A 36 27.41 -13.03 17.34
CA TYR A 36 26.54 -11.87 17.13
C TYR A 36 25.14 -12.29 16.67
N TRP A 37 25.04 -13.27 15.76
CA TRP A 37 23.76 -13.82 15.33
C TRP A 37 22.90 -14.33 16.49
N LEU A 38 23.50 -15.00 17.48
CA LEU A 38 22.78 -15.46 18.67
C LEU A 38 22.20 -14.29 19.48
N SER A 39 22.94 -13.18 19.58
CA SER A 39 22.45 -11.96 20.24
C SER A 39 21.34 -11.26 19.44
N LEU A 40 21.40 -11.31 18.10
CA LEU A 40 20.41 -10.71 17.20
C LEU A 40 19.13 -11.56 17.10
N ARG A 41 19.22 -12.87 17.36
CA ARG A 41 18.14 -13.85 17.19
C ARG A 41 16.80 -13.47 17.84
N PRO A 42 16.73 -12.89 19.05
CA PRO A 42 15.46 -12.46 19.64
C PRO A 42 14.76 -11.39 18.79
N PHE A 43 15.52 -10.42 18.29
CA PHE A 43 15.00 -9.38 17.38
C PHE A 43 14.51 -10.00 16.07
N VAL A 44 15.33 -10.86 15.46
CA VAL A 44 14.95 -11.61 14.24
C VAL A 44 13.66 -12.39 14.43
N ARG A 45 13.51 -13.09 15.57
CA ARG A 45 12.31 -13.88 15.87
C ARG A 45 11.07 -13.00 15.95
N SER A 46 11.17 -11.81 16.54
CA SER A 46 10.08 -10.83 16.58
C SER A 46 9.72 -10.35 15.18
N VAL A 47 10.70 -9.99 14.34
CA VAL A 47 10.44 -9.54 12.97
C VAL A 47 9.83 -10.66 12.12
N ARG A 48 10.34 -11.90 12.21
CA ARG A 48 9.74 -13.07 11.56
C ARG A 48 8.31 -13.31 12.01
N PHE A 49 8.01 -13.14 13.31
CA PHE A 49 6.66 -13.29 13.83
C PHE A 49 5.70 -12.26 13.19
N LEU A 50 6.12 -10.99 13.12
CA LEU A 50 5.34 -9.93 12.48
C LEU A 50 5.09 -10.22 11.00
N LEU A 51 6.14 -10.56 10.25
CA LEU A 51 6.05 -10.83 8.81
C LEU A 51 5.25 -12.09 8.49
N ARG A 52 5.33 -13.14 9.32
CA ARG A 52 4.67 -14.42 9.05
C ARG A 52 3.24 -14.47 9.52
N TYR A 53 2.92 -13.89 10.68
CA TYR A 53 1.61 -14.06 11.32
C TYR A 53 0.77 -12.79 11.33
N VAL A 54 1.38 -11.61 11.47
CA VAL A 54 0.64 -10.34 11.48
C VAL A 54 0.36 -9.84 10.05
N THR A 55 1.27 -10.06 9.11
CA THR A 55 1.06 -9.66 7.70
C THR A 55 -0.18 -10.29 7.04
N PRO A 56 -0.50 -11.59 7.19
CA PRO A 56 -1.77 -12.15 6.70
C PRO A 56 -3.01 -11.43 7.26
N PHE A 57 -3.00 -11.08 8.54
CA PHE A 57 -4.07 -10.31 9.14
C PHE A 57 -4.20 -8.92 8.49
N ILE A 58 -3.09 -8.20 8.28
CA ILE A 58 -3.08 -6.91 7.59
C ILE A 58 -3.62 -7.05 6.16
N ILE A 59 -3.24 -8.10 5.43
CA ILE A 59 -3.73 -8.38 4.07
C ILE A 59 -5.24 -8.58 4.06
N THR A 60 -5.75 -9.48 4.90
CA THR A 60 -7.20 -9.79 4.95
C THR A 60 -8.01 -8.55 5.31
N LEU A 61 -7.60 -7.83 6.36
CA LEU A 61 -8.24 -6.61 6.80
C LEU A 61 -8.18 -5.52 5.71
N GLY A 62 -6.98 -5.27 5.16
CA GLY A 62 -6.76 -4.24 4.16
C GLY A 62 -7.54 -4.49 2.88
N VAL A 63 -7.51 -5.71 2.34
CA VAL A 63 -8.24 -6.05 1.10
C VAL A 63 -9.75 -5.85 1.28
N LEU A 64 -10.30 -6.30 2.41
CA LEU A 64 -11.71 -6.13 2.73
C LEU A 64 -12.09 -4.65 2.85
N LEU A 65 -11.33 -3.87 3.63
CA LEU A 65 -11.64 -2.47 3.92
C LEU A 65 -11.42 -1.55 2.71
N ASN A 66 -10.45 -1.83 1.87
CA ASN A 66 -10.26 -1.10 0.61
C ASN A 66 -11.33 -1.46 -0.43
N ALA A 67 -11.77 -2.73 -0.48
CA ALA A 67 -12.92 -3.10 -1.31
C ALA A 67 -14.19 -2.36 -0.87
N VAL A 68 -14.45 -2.30 0.44
CA VAL A 68 -15.55 -1.49 0.99
C VAL A 68 -15.37 -0.01 0.64
N SER A 69 -14.16 0.55 0.81
CA SER A 69 -13.86 1.94 0.44
C SER A 69 -14.21 2.22 -1.02
N PHE A 70 -13.77 1.35 -1.93
CA PHE A 70 -14.03 1.47 -3.36
C PHE A 70 -15.53 1.43 -3.67
N SER A 71 -16.27 0.47 -3.09
CA SER A 71 -17.73 0.39 -3.25
C SER A 71 -18.45 1.64 -2.74
N MET A 72 -18.02 2.18 -1.59
CA MET A 72 -18.63 3.40 -1.04
C MET A 72 -18.28 4.65 -1.86
N LEU A 73 -17.07 4.74 -2.39
CA LEU A 73 -16.63 5.88 -3.21
C LEU A 73 -17.22 5.88 -4.61
N SER A 74 -17.57 4.70 -5.13
CA SER A 74 -18.27 4.50 -6.40
C SER A 74 -19.77 4.78 -6.29
N ALA A 75 -20.30 4.99 -5.09
CA ALA A 75 -21.69 5.36 -4.91
C ALA A 75 -21.99 6.72 -5.59
N PRO A 76 -23.13 6.90 -6.28
CA PRO A 76 -23.44 8.10 -7.06
C PRO A 76 -23.30 9.40 -6.27
N VAL A 77 -23.60 9.37 -4.97
CA VAL A 77 -23.54 10.52 -4.05
C VAL A 77 -22.10 11.05 -3.83
N LEU A 78 -21.09 10.20 -4.03
CA LEU A 78 -19.67 10.53 -3.85
C LEU A 78 -18.91 10.67 -5.19
N CYS A 79 -19.39 10.00 -6.24
CA CYS A 79 -18.76 9.88 -7.56
C CYS A 79 -18.56 11.21 -8.30
N ASP A 80 -19.35 12.25 -7.98
CA ASP A 80 -19.26 13.57 -8.64
C ASP A 80 -18.03 14.42 -8.25
N SER A 81 -17.08 13.86 -7.49
CA SER A 81 -15.91 14.61 -7.01
C SER A 81 -14.58 14.04 -7.50
N ASN A 82 -13.68 14.90 -7.98
CA ASN A 82 -12.28 14.56 -8.30
C ASN A 82 -11.59 13.75 -7.22
N LEU A 83 -11.91 14.05 -5.96
CA LEU A 83 -11.42 13.32 -4.81
C LEU A 83 -11.81 11.84 -4.84
N SER A 84 -13.06 11.54 -5.13
CA SER A 84 -13.56 10.16 -5.12
C SER A 84 -12.86 9.31 -6.17
N LEU A 85 -12.49 9.89 -7.32
CA LEU A 85 -11.72 9.21 -8.36
C LEU A 85 -10.32 8.83 -7.86
N TYR A 86 -9.58 9.79 -7.30
CA TYR A 86 -8.25 9.50 -6.74
C TYR A 86 -8.30 8.51 -5.58
N LEU A 87 -9.26 8.63 -4.65
CA LEU A 87 -9.39 7.71 -3.52
C LEU A 87 -9.82 6.30 -3.98
N SER A 88 -10.60 6.19 -5.05
CA SER A 88 -10.97 4.90 -5.64
C SER A 88 -9.78 4.25 -6.34
N ALA A 89 -9.01 5.03 -7.11
CA ALA A 89 -7.77 4.57 -7.72
C ALA A 89 -6.76 4.12 -6.65
N LEU A 90 -6.65 4.86 -5.54
CA LEU A 90 -5.80 4.53 -4.41
C LEU A 90 -6.23 3.19 -3.76
N ALA A 91 -7.53 3.00 -3.51
CA ALA A 91 -8.03 1.73 -2.96
C ALA A 91 -7.76 0.53 -3.90
N ILE A 92 -7.83 0.71 -5.22
CA ILE A 92 -7.45 -0.32 -6.19
C ILE A 92 -5.95 -0.62 -6.11
N SER A 93 -5.10 0.42 -6.10
CA SER A 93 -3.65 0.23 -6.02
C SER A 93 -3.22 -0.38 -4.69
N ASP A 94 -3.86 -0.02 -3.58
CA ASP A 94 -3.59 -0.57 -2.26
C ASP A 94 -3.94 -2.06 -2.21
N ASN A 95 -5.08 -2.47 -2.80
CA ASN A 95 -5.43 -3.88 -2.95
C ASN A 95 -4.41 -4.64 -3.80
N GLY A 96 -3.98 -4.06 -4.92
CA GLY A 96 -2.92 -4.64 -5.74
C GLY A 96 -1.62 -4.81 -4.97
N ALA A 97 -1.20 -3.83 -4.17
CA ALA A 97 -0.01 -3.92 -3.34
C ALA A 97 -0.16 -5.02 -2.28
N LEU A 98 -1.30 -5.06 -1.57
CA LEU A 98 -1.57 -6.09 -0.57
C LEU A 98 -1.54 -7.51 -1.15
N ILE A 99 -2.09 -7.70 -2.36
CA ILE A 99 -2.18 -9.02 -3.00
C ILE A 99 -0.83 -9.40 -3.63
N PHE A 100 -0.34 -8.62 -4.59
CA PHE A 100 0.82 -8.99 -5.40
C PHE A 100 2.14 -8.80 -4.67
N ASN A 101 2.25 -7.81 -3.78
CA ASN A 101 3.43 -7.65 -2.94
C ASN A 101 3.39 -8.59 -1.74
N TYR A 102 2.40 -8.45 -0.87
CA TYR A 102 2.46 -9.13 0.43
C TYR A 102 1.89 -10.53 0.41
N ALA A 103 0.70 -10.75 -0.16
CA ALA A 103 0.07 -12.07 -0.14
C ALA A 103 0.91 -13.10 -0.92
N VAL A 104 1.38 -12.74 -2.11
CA VAL A 104 2.28 -13.61 -2.89
C VAL A 104 3.61 -13.83 -2.16
N SER A 105 4.21 -12.80 -1.56
CA SER A 105 5.47 -12.96 -0.80
C SER A 105 5.32 -13.88 0.41
N VAL A 106 4.22 -13.76 1.16
CA VAL A 106 3.90 -14.67 2.27
C VAL A 106 3.65 -16.09 1.75
N ALA A 107 2.92 -16.25 0.65
CA ALA A 107 2.66 -17.57 0.05
C ALA A 107 3.97 -18.26 -0.40
N LYS A 108 4.89 -17.52 -1.03
CA LYS A 108 6.22 -18.02 -1.40
C LYS A 108 7.10 -18.34 -0.19
N SER A 109 6.98 -17.56 0.89
CA SER A 109 7.69 -17.82 2.15
C SER A 109 7.20 -19.09 2.83
N HIS A 110 5.88 -19.33 2.82
CA HIS A 110 5.26 -20.44 3.53
C HIS A 110 5.31 -21.78 2.77
N SER A 111 5.28 -21.74 1.44
CA SER A 111 5.21 -22.93 0.60
C SER A 111 6.38 -23.00 -0.37
N THR A 112 7.22 -24.01 -0.21
CA THR A 112 8.31 -24.33 -1.14
C THR A 112 7.78 -24.60 -2.53
N SER A 113 6.67 -25.33 -2.68
CA SER A 113 6.03 -25.58 -3.97
C SER A 113 5.58 -24.31 -4.68
N VAL A 114 5.05 -23.33 -3.94
CA VAL A 114 4.71 -22.02 -4.52
C VAL A 114 5.98 -21.29 -4.93
N ASN A 115 7.01 -21.26 -4.09
CA ASN A 115 8.29 -20.65 -4.44
C ASN A 115 8.89 -21.28 -5.70
N ASP A 116 8.89 -22.61 -5.81
CA ASP A 116 9.44 -23.36 -6.94
C ASP A 116 8.65 -23.08 -8.23
N LEU A 117 7.33 -22.91 -8.16
CA LEU A 117 6.51 -22.47 -9.30
C LEU A 117 7.00 -21.15 -9.89
N PHE A 118 7.29 -20.16 -9.03
CA PHE A 118 7.82 -18.87 -9.46
C PHE A 118 9.26 -18.98 -9.97
N MET A 119 10.09 -19.82 -9.36
CA MET A 119 11.47 -20.02 -9.79
C MET A 119 11.57 -20.73 -11.15
N ASN A 120 10.67 -21.67 -11.43
CA ASN A 120 10.64 -22.45 -12.67
C ASN A 120 10.02 -21.68 -13.84
N SER A 121 9.26 -20.61 -13.57
CA SER A 121 8.59 -19.81 -14.60
C SER A 121 9.11 -18.38 -14.65
N LYS A 122 9.93 -18.09 -15.68
CA LYS A 122 10.43 -16.73 -15.95
C LYS A 122 9.29 -15.72 -16.11
N PHE A 123 8.18 -16.13 -16.73
CA PHE A 123 7.01 -15.28 -16.90
C PHE A 123 6.36 -14.93 -15.55
N LEU A 124 6.05 -15.94 -14.72
CA LEU A 124 5.39 -15.71 -13.42
C LEU A 124 6.25 -14.83 -12.52
N CYS A 125 7.57 -15.04 -12.51
CA CYS A 125 8.40 -14.20 -11.67
C CYS A 125 8.63 -12.79 -12.22
N GLY A 126 8.80 -12.64 -13.54
CA GLY A 126 8.85 -11.34 -14.18
C GLY A 126 7.58 -10.54 -13.91
N ALA A 127 6.42 -11.15 -14.16
CA ALA A 127 5.11 -10.55 -13.93
C ALA A 127 4.91 -10.17 -12.45
N ASN A 128 5.20 -11.08 -11.51
CA ASN A 128 5.10 -10.78 -10.09
C ASN A 128 5.99 -9.58 -9.70
N SER A 129 7.25 -9.58 -10.13
CA SER A 129 8.18 -8.49 -9.83
C SER A 129 7.71 -7.13 -10.37
N VAL A 130 7.12 -7.10 -11.56
CA VAL A 130 6.55 -5.88 -12.17
C VAL A 130 5.27 -5.47 -11.42
N SER A 131 4.37 -6.41 -11.12
CA SER A 131 3.12 -6.11 -10.42
C SER A 131 3.36 -5.59 -9.01
N MET A 132 4.30 -6.17 -8.27
CA MET A 132 4.72 -5.70 -6.94
C MET A 132 5.11 -4.23 -6.98
N GLU A 133 6.02 -3.88 -7.89
CA GLU A 133 6.51 -2.51 -8.05
C GLU A 133 5.40 -1.57 -8.51
N PHE A 134 4.63 -1.97 -9.52
CA PHE A 134 3.58 -1.15 -10.12
C PHE A 134 2.55 -0.68 -9.11
N PHE A 135 2.02 -1.60 -8.30
CA PHE A 135 0.98 -1.23 -7.34
C PHE A 135 1.52 -0.42 -6.16
N GLN A 136 2.69 -0.76 -5.65
CA GLN A 136 3.34 -0.01 -4.56
C GLN A 136 3.69 1.41 -5.00
N PHE A 137 4.28 1.56 -6.19
CA PHE A 137 4.66 2.85 -6.75
C PHE A 137 3.43 3.69 -7.07
N THR A 138 2.42 3.12 -7.73
CA THR A 138 1.16 3.81 -8.06
C THR A 138 0.47 4.33 -6.80
N SER A 139 0.33 3.51 -5.75
CA SER A 139 -0.31 3.94 -4.49
C SER A 139 0.43 5.12 -3.84
N THR A 140 1.75 5.03 -3.73
CA THR A 140 2.60 6.09 -3.15
C THR A 140 2.46 7.41 -3.92
N TRP A 141 2.56 7.36 -5.25
CA TRP A 141 2.48 8.56 -6.07
C TRP A 141 1.05 9.11 -6.20
N LEU A 142 0.01 8.29 -6.06
CA LEU A 142 -1.37 8.78 -5.96
C LEU A 142 -1.56 9.66 -4.72
N ILE A 143 -0.91 9.34 -3.58
CA ILE A 143 -0.94 10.19 -2.38
C ILE A 143 -0.24 11.53 -2.64
N VAL A 144 0.89 11.51 -3.35
CA VAL A 144 1.59 12.74 -3.79
C VAL A 144 0.67 13.59 -4.67
N ALA A 145 0.09 13.00 -5.72
CA ALA A 145 -0.80 13.68 -6.66
C ALA A 145 -2.05 14.25 -5.96
N LEU A 146 -2.65 13.49 -5.04
CA LEU A 146 -3.75 13.93 -4.18
C LEU A 146 -3.36 15.17 -3.36
N THR A 147 -2.19 15.14 -2.72
CA THR A 147 -1.68 16.24 -1.89
C THR A 147 -1.54 17.51 -2.72
N TRP A 148 -0.90 17.41 -3.90
CA TRP A 148 -0.69 18.57 -4.78
C TRP A 148 -1.96 19.08 -5.44
N THR A 149 -2.88 18.18 -5.83
CA THR A 149 -4.21 18.57 -6.31
C THR A 149 -4.94 19.44 -5.27
N ARG A 150 -4.77 19.13 -3.98
CA ARG A 150 -5.35 19.95 -2.90
C ARG A 150 -4.63 21.26 -2.67
N VAL A 151 -3.31 21.27 -2.73
CA VAL A 151 -2.54 22.53 -2.67
C VAL A 151 -3.00 23.46 -3.78
N ILE A 152 -3.07 22.97 -5.02
CA ILE A 152 -3.51 23.75 -6.18
C ILE A 152 -4.94 24.26 -5.98
N ALA A 153 -5.88 23.40 -5.53
CA ALA A 153 -7.27 23.81 -5.31
C ALA A 153 -7.44 24.86 -4.20
N VAL A 154 -6.57 24.88 -3.18
CA VAL A 154 -6.60 25.87 -2.10
C VAL A 154 -5.86 27.16 -2.48
N VAL A 155 -4.76 27.07 -3.23
CA VAL A 155 -3.98 28.23 -3.68
C VAL A 155 -4.68 28.97 -4.81
N PHE A 156 -5.32 28.23 -5.73
CA PHE A 156 -5.97 28.77 -6.94
C PHE A 156 -7.47 28.44 -6.96
N PRO A 157 -8.29 29.15 -6.18
CA PRO A 157 -9.72 28.86 -6.06
C PRO A 157 -10.55 29.20 -7.32
N PHE A 158 -9.99 29.94 -8.28
CA PHE A 158 -10.70 30.43 -9.47
C PHE A 158 -10.53 29.55 -10.72
N GLY A 159 -9.92 28.36 -10.61
CA GLY A 159 -9.87 27.41 -11.72
C GLY A 159 -11.28 26.88 -12.05
N ALA A 160 -11.71 27.01 -13.31
CA ALA A 160 -13.03 26.60 -13.78
C ALA A 160 -13.37 25.15 -13.38
N ARG A 161 -14.45 24.99 -12.60
CA ARG A 161 -14.91 23.72 -12.01
C ARG A 161 -15.11 22.60 -13.03
N ASP A 162 -15.49 22.95 -14.26
CA ASP A 162 -15.82 21.97 -15.31
C ASP A 162 -14.58 21.35 -16.00
N CYS A 163 -13.41 21.99 -15.93
CA CYS A 163 -12.15 21.42 -16.44
C CYS A 163 -11.48 20.45 -15.46
N GLN A 164 -11.94 20.40 -14.21
CA GLN A 164 -11.20 19.74 -13.14
C GLN A 164 -11.36 18.21 -13.14
N ASN A 165 -12.50 17.69 -13.64
CA ASN A 165 -12.75 16.24 -13.76
C ASN A 165 -11.95 15.57 -14.85
N ARG A 166 -11.86 16.19 -16.03
CA ARG A 166 -10.97 15.70 -17.11
C ARG A 166 -9.52 15.76 -16.67
N SER A 167 -9.12 16.82 -15.96
CA SER A 167 -7.77 16.93 -15.41
C SER A 167 -7.43 15.81 -14.42
N ALA A 168 -8.34 15.44 -13.51
CA ALA A 168 -8.10 14.35 -12.56
C ALA A 168 -7.91 12.99 -13.25
N ILE A 169 -8.75 12.68 -14.23
CA ILE A 169 -8.63 11.43 -15.01
C ILE A 169 -7.31 11.41 -15.79
N THR A 170 -6.95 12.51 -16.45
CA THR A 170 -5.68 12.60 -17.18
C THR A 170 -4.49 12.40 -16.25
N THR A 171 -4.49 13.03 -15.07
CA THR A 171 -3.40 12.87 -14.08
C THR A 171 -3.30 11.45 -13.53
N ILE A 172 -4.42 10.81 -13.19
CA ILE A 172 -4.41 9.42 -12.70
C ILE A 172 -3.90 8.49 -13.80
N THR A 173 -4.40 8.65 -15.03
CA THR A 173 -4.02 7.80 -16.16
C THR A 173 -2.55 7.98 -16.51
N SER A 174 -2.05 9.21 -16.57
CA SER A 174 -0.63 9.47 -16.84
C SER A 174 0.26 8.89 -15.75
N LEU A 175 -0.13 9.02 -14.47
CA LEU A 175 0.59 8.46 -13.34
C LEU A 175 0.64 6.94 -13.40
N VAL A 176 -0.48 6.28 -13.73
CA VAL A 176 -0.54 4.82 -13.92
C VAL A 176 0.38 4.39 -15.06
N CYS A 177 0.36 5.07 -16.20
CA CYS A 177 1.24 4.77 -17.33
C CYS A 177 2.72 4.94 -16.96
N ILE A 178 3.09 6.03 -16.30
CA ILE A 178 4.47 6.28 -15.84
C ILE A 178 4.91 5.21 -14.84
N SER A 179 4.05 4.88 -13.88
CA SER A 179 4.31 3.84 -12.88
C SER A 179 4.54 2.48 -13.54
N PHE A 180 3.75 2.15 -14.56
CA PHE A 180 3.91 0.92 -15.33
C PHE A 180 5.25 0.88 -16.08
N ILE A 181 5.62 1.96 -16.77
CA ILE A 181 6.91 2.07 -17.48
C ILE A 181 8.08 1.90 -16.51
N ILE A 182 8.04 2.57 -15.36
CA ILE A 182 9.09 2.43 -14.33
C ILE A 182 9.13 0.99 -13.82
N SER A 183 7.98 0.35 -13.63
CA SER A 183 7.91 -1.03 -13.11
C SER A 183 8.44 -2.07 -14.10
N LEU A 184 8.36 -1.83 -15.40
CA LEU A 184 8.95 -2.70 -16.43
C LEU A 184 10.47 -2.82 -16.29
N THR A 185 11.14 -1.85 -15.67
CA THR A 185 12.58 -1.93 -15.38
C THR A 185 12.93 -3.15 -14.53
N LYS A 186 12.00 -3.63 -13.69
CA LYS A 186 12.17 -4.85 -12.88
C LYS A 186 12.24 -6.14 -13.70
N LEU A 187 11.92 -6.13 -15.00
CA LEU A 187 12.14 -7.29 -15.86
C LEU A 187 13.64 -7.54 -16.10
N TYR A 188 14.44 -6.48 -16.14
CA TYR A 188 15.87 -6.52 -16.47
C TYR A 188 16.76 -6.31 -15.26
N SER A 189 16.35 -5.43 -14.35
CA SER A 189 17.12 -5.05 -13.17
C SER A 189 16.69 -5.85 -11.94
N GLY A 190 17.67 -6.42 -11.25
CA GLY A 190 17.48 -6.98 -9.92
C GLY A 190 17.23 -5.88 -8.89
N GLY A 191 16.58 -6.23 -7.79
CA GLY A 191 16.79 -5.45 -6.56
C GLY A 191 18.27 -5.54 -6.17
N TYR A 192 18.73 -4.59 -5.37
CA TYR A 192 20.03 -4.71 -4.72
C TYR A 192 20.02 -5.81 -3.65
N GLU A 193 18.82 -6.19 -3.21
CA GLU A 193 18.51 -7.26 -2.28
C GLU A 193 18.95 -8.62 -2.84
N THR A 194 19.89 -9.24 -2.14
CA THR A 194 20.34 -10.61 -2.43
C THR A 194 19.44 -11.67 -1.78
N ASP A 195 18.67 -11.27 -0.76
CA ASP A 195 17.67 -12.10 -0.07
C ASP A 195 16.38 -11.31 0.15
N SER A 196 15.22 -11.96 0.01
CA SER A 196 13.94 -11.36 0.38
C SER A 196 13.83 -11.18 1.91
N VAL A 197 13.20 -10.09 2.34
CA VAL A 197 12.74 -9.88 3.72
C VAL A 197 11.85 -11.04 4.21
N PHE A 198 11.11 -11.70 3.32
CA PHE A 198 10.29 -12.87 3.61
C PHE A 198 11.05 -14.20 3.48
N GLU A 199 12.38 -14.15 3.41
CA GLU A 199 13.29 -15.31 3.41
C GLU A 199 13.07 -16.32 2.27
N PHE A 200 12.41 -15.93 1.17
CA PHE A 200 12.34 -16.74 -0.06
C PHE A 200 13.45 -16.38 -1.05
N VAL A 201 13.80 -17.33 -1.92
CA VAL A 201 14.85 -17.16 -2.93
C VAL A 201 14.36 -16.19 -4.02
N PRO A 202 15.08 -15.08 -4.30
CA PRO A 202 14.70 -14.18 -5.38
C PRO A 202 14.88 -14.88 -6.74
N CYS A 203 14.06 -14.51 -7.72
CA CYS A 203 14.08 -15.17 -9.02
C CYS A 203 15.22 -14.70 -9.89
N GLN A 204 16.06 -15.66 -10.31
CA GLN A 204 17.24 -15.51 -11.18
C GLN A 204 18.24 -14.43 -10.73
N GLU A 205 19.51 -14.65 -11.04
CA GLU A 205 20.53 -13.62 -10.91
C GLU A 205 20.28 -12.54 -11.97
N LYS A 206 19.41 -11.59 -11.64
CA LYS A 206 19.24 -10.38 -12.44
C LYS A 206 20.50 -9.52 -12.31
N ILE A 207 20.82 -8.79 -13.37
CA ILE A 207 21.94 -7.84 -13.36
C ILE A 207 21.66 -6.83 -12.25
N LYS A 208 22.60 -6.70 -11.30
CA LYS A 208 22.53 -5.64 -10.30
C LYS A 208 22.63 -4.31 -11.05
N PRO A 209 21.63 -3.41 -10.91
CA PRO A 209 21.69 -2.10 -11.56
C PRO A 209 22.96 -1.37 -11.15
N TRP A 210 23.56 -0.67 -12.11
CA TRP A 210 24.79 0.11 -11.89
C TRP A 210 24.48 1.26 -10.92
N GLY A 211 25.43 1.59 -10.03
CA GLY A 211 25.20 2.39 -8.82
C GLY A 211 24.27 3.61 -8.97
N SER A 212 24.43 4.42 -10.02
CA SER A 212 23.59 5.61 -10.28
C SER A 212 22.09 5.31 -10.39
N ALA A 213 21.70 4.20 -11.03
CA ALA A 213 20.30 3.81 -11.19
C ALA A 213 19.65 3.38 -9.86
N MET A 214 20.45 2.84 -8.93
CA MET A 214 19.97 2.44 -7.60
C MET A 214 19.67 3.66 -6.72
N TYR A 215 20.50 4.70 -6.76
CA TYR A 215 20.23 5.98 -6.07
C TYR A 215 18.93 6.61 -6.58
N LEU A 216 18.74 6.64 -7.90
CA LEU A 216 17.55 7.19 -8.52
C LEU A 216 16.30 6.38 -8.15
N TYR A 217 16.40 5.05 -8.09
CA TYR A 217 15.30 4.20 -7.63
C TYR A 217 14.90 4.50 -6.19
N ILE A 218 15.84 4.50 -5.25
CA ILE A 218 15.56 4.77 -3.82
C ILE A 218 15.00 6.19 -3.64
N ALA A 219 15.55 7.17 -4.39
CA ALA A 219 15.01 8.52 -4.39
C ALA A 219 13.56 8.56 -4.87
N LEU A 220 13.21 7.86 -5.95
CA LEU A 220 11.86 7.84 -6.50
C LEU A 220 10.85 7.05 -5.64
N SER A 221 11.29 5.97 -4.98
CA SER A 221 10.41 5.12 -4.17
C SER A 221 10.17 5.67 -2.76
N THR A 222 11.12 6.43 -2.19
CA THR A 222 11.05 6.89 -0.79
C THR A 222 11.18 8.40 -0.66
N TRP A 223 12.35 8.98 -0.97
CA TRP A 223 12.68 10.36 -0.62
C TRP A 223 11.89 11.43 -1.39
N LEU A 224 11.65 11.23 -2.69
CA LEU A 224 10.86 12.17 -3.49
C LEU A 224 9.39 12.19 -3.02
N PRO A 225 8.69 11.06 -2.84
CA PRO A 225 7.39 11.05 -2.19
C PRO A 225 7.37 11.77 -0.83
N LEU A 226 8.35 11.48 0.05
CA LEU A 226 8.47 12.13 1.35
C LEU A 226 8.61 13.66 1.23
N LEU A 227 9.49 14.12 0.32
CA LEU A 227 9.74 15.53 0.06
C LEU A 227 8.47 16.22 -0.46
N PHE A 228 7.86 15.69 -1.52
CA PHE A 228 6.68 16.31 -2.13
C PHE A 228 5.48 16.34 -1.20
N ILE A 229 5.26 15.27 -0.42
CA ILE A 229 4.17 15.23 0.56
C ILE A 229 4.44 16.20 1.71
N SER A 230 5.67 16.27 2.23
CA SER A 230 6.04 17.19 3.31
C SER A 230 5.85 18.65 2.90
N ILE A 231 6.40 19.04 1.75
CA ILE A 231 6.25 20.40 1.20
C ILE A 231 4.77 20.70 0.92
N GLY A 232 4.05 19.78 0.28
CA GLY A 232 2.63 19.95 -0.03
C GLY A 232 1.76 20.12 1.21
N ASN A 233 1.98 19.30 2.24
CA ASN A 233 1.27 19.40 3.51
C ASN A 233 1.58 20.71 4.24
N LEU A 234 2.84 21.15 4.27
CA LEU A 234 3.24 22.42 4.88
C LEU A 234 2.54 23.60 4.18
N LEU A 235 2.57 23.63 2.84
CA LEU A 235 1.88 24.64 2.05
C LEU A 235 0.38 24.65 2.31
N LEU A 236 -0.24 23.45 2.37
CA LEU A 236 -1.67 23.31 2.65
C LEU A 236 -2.03 23.86 4.04
N ILE A 237 -1.26 23.54 5.08
CA ILE A 237 -1.47 24.06 6.44
C ILE A 237 -1.35 25.60 6.46
N VAL A 238 -0.28 26.14 5.87
CA VAL A 238 -0.02 27.60 5.84
C VAL A 238 -1.15 28.33 5.13
N ARG A 239 -1.60 27.81 3.97
CA ARG A 239 -2.67 28.44 3.18
C ARG A 239 -4.03 28.33 3.85
N ILE A 240 -4.36 27.20 4.48
CA ILE A 240 -5.59 27.05 5.25
C ILE A 240 -5.60 28.03 6.43
N ARG A 241 -4.50 28.16 7.18
CA ARG A 241 -4.40 29.13 8.29
C ARG A 241 -4.56 30.57 7.82
N LYS A 242 -3.90 30.93 6.70
CA LYS A 242 -4.04 32.28 6.11
C LYS A 242 -5.47 32.55 5.67
N SER A 243 -6.12 31.59 4.99
CA SER A 243 -7.51 31.71 4.56
C SER A 243 -8.47 31.85 5.75
N TYR A 244 -8.23 31.10 6.83
CA TYR A 244 -9.03 31.20 8.06
C TYR A 244 -8.91 32.58 8.71
N LYS A 245 -7.70 33.13 8.81
CA LYS A 245 -7.46 34.48 9.36
C LYS A 245 -8.21 35.55 8.55
N ILE A 246 -8.03 35.55 7.23
CA ILE A 246 -8.70 36.49 6.32
C ILE A 246 -10.22 36.36 6.40
N HIS A 247 -10.74 35.13 6.46
CA HIS A 247 -12.18 34.91 6.61
C HIS A 247 -12.71 35.45 7.95
N ASN A 248 -11.98 35.26 9.04
CA ASN A 248 -12.36 35.77 10.36
C ASN A 248 -12.34 37.30 10.44
N GLU A 249 -11.42 37.95 9.73
CA GLU A 249 -11.33 39.42 9.64
C GLU A 249 -12.45 40.02 8.76
N LEU A 250 -12.80 39.39 7.64
CA LEU A 250 -13.82 39.90 6.70
C LEU A 250 -15.25 39.48 7.04
N THR A 251 -15.42 38.46 7.87
CA THR A 251 -16.69 37.71 7.94
C THR A 251 -17.14 37.45 9.37
N HIS A 252 -17.27 38.50 10.18
CA HIS A 252 -17.87 38.39 11.51
C HIS A 252 -19.35 37.90 11.45
N ASN A 253 -20.04 38.06 10.31
CA ASN A 253 -21.48 37.77 10.17
C ASN A 253 -21.91 36.65 9.19
N PHE A 254 -21.03 36.09 8.34
CA PHE A 254 -21.42 35.01 7.39
C PHE A 254 -20.70 33.68 7.67
N ARG A 255 -21.14 32.99 8.73
CA ARG A 255 -20.57 31.72 9.21
C ARG A 255 -20.86 30.48 8.34
N TYR A 256 -21.61 30.59 7.25
CA TYR A 256 -22.32 29.41 6.70
C TYR A 256 -21.60 28.66 5.54
N ARG A 257 -20.64 29.26 4.81
CA ARG A 257 -20.12 28.65 3.55
C ARG A 257 -18.71 28.03 3.60
N GLY A 258 -17.89 28.30 4.63
CA GLY A 258 -16.50 27.84 4.71
C GLY A 258 -16.28 26.35 5.09
N ASN A 259 -17.31 25.66 5.57
CA ASN A 259 -17.13 24.37 6.26
C ASN A 259 -16.92 23.15 5.33
N ARG A 260 -17.24 23.24 4.03
CA ARG A 260 -17.26 22.06 3.13
C ARG A 260 -15.87 21.70 2.61
N THR A 261 -15.06 22.70 2.23
CA THR A 261 -13.69 22.52 1.71
C THR A 261 -12.73 22.07 2.82
N HIS A 262 -12.92 22.60 4.04
CA HIS A 262 -12.05 22.34 5.19
C HIS A 262 -12.08 20.88 5.68
N ASN A 263 -13.25 20.23 5.62
CA ASN A 263 -13.40 18.84 6.08
C ASN A 263 -12.69 17.82 5.17
N SER A 264 -12.69 18.06 3.85
CA SER A 264 -12.00 17.17 2.90
C SER A 264 -10.48 17.32 2.98
N SER A 265 -9.97 18.53 3.18
CA SER A 265 -8.54 18.77 3.33
C SER A 265 -7.98 18.13 4.60
N ARG A 266 -8.78 18.07 5.68
CA ARG A 266 -8.39 17.40 6.93
C ARG A 266 -8.20 15.88 6.76
N THR A 267 -9.06 15.24 5.96
CA THR A 267 -8.94 13.81 5.68
C THR A 267 -7.66 13.48 4.93
N LEU A 268 -7.37 14.26 3.90
CA LEU A 268 -6.19 14.05 3.07
C LEU A 268 -4.90 14.38 3.80
N LEU A 269 -4.91 15.41 4.64
CA LEU A 269 -3.79 15.73 5.51
C LEU A 269 -3.48 14.59 6.49
N ALA A 270 -4.50 13.93 7.04
CA ALA A 270 -4.28 12.78 7.91
C ALA A 270 -3.66 11.59 7.15
N VAL A 271 -4.20 11.28 5.97
CA VAL A 271 -3.68 10.19 5.11
C VAL A 271 -2.24 10.46 4.70
N SER A 272 -1.94 11.68 4.27
CA SER A 272 -0.59 12.05 3.82
C SER A 272 0.42 12.11 4.98
N ILE A 273 0.04 12.60 6.16
CA ILE A 273 0.92 12.58 7.35
C ILE A 273 1.20 11.16 7.82
N VAL A 274 0.17 10.31 7.88
CA VAL A 274 0.37 8.91 8.28
C VAL A 274 1.26 8.19 7.28
N HIS A 275 1.08 8.44 5.98
CA HIS A 275 1.98 7.90 4.96
C HIS A 275 3.43 8.37 5.15
N LEU A 276 3.68 9.65 5.46
CA LEU A 276 5.03 10.16 5.78
C LEU A 276 5.65 9.40 6.96
N ILE A 277 4.90 9.24 8.05
CA ILE A 277 5.39 8.58 9.28
C ILE A 277 5.75 7.12 9.01
N LEU A 278 4.94 6.42 8.21
CA LEU A 278 5.15 5.00 7.91
C LEU A 278 6.23 4.76 6.84
N LEU A 279 6.43 5.69 5.89
CA LEU A 279 7.43 5.57 4.82
C LEU A 279 8.83 6.03 5.26
N LEU A 280 8.93 7.02 6.16
CA LEU A 280 10.21 7.61 6.57
C LEU A 280 11.21 6.58 7.12
N PRO A 281 10.85 5.67 8.05
CA PRO A 281 11.79 4.67 8.57
C PRO A 281 12.34 3.76 7.48
N LEU A 282 11.51 3.38 6.51
CA LEU A 282 11.93 2.55 5.38
C LEU A 282 12.96 3.29 4.52
N GLY A 283 12.72 4.56 4.17
CA GLY A 283 13.67 5.37 3.40
C GLY A 283 15.02 5.54 4.09
N ILE A 284 15.04 5.71 5.42
CA ILE A 284 16.28 5.78 6.20
C ILE A 284 17.06 4.47 6.09
N VAL A 285 16.41 3.33 6.36
CA VAL A 285 17.09 2.03 6.36
C VAL A 285 17.57 1.64 4.96
N GLU A 286 16.78 1.87 3.90
CA GLU A 286 17.21 1.61 2.52
C GLU A 286 18.44 2.44 2.12
N THR A 287 18.52 3.69 2.59
CA THR A 287 19.67 4.56 2.32
C THR A 287 20.92 4.09 3.06
N LEU A 288 20.78 3.69 4.32
CA LEU A 288 21.87 3.13 5.11
C LEU A 288 22.38 1.81 4.50
N GLU A 289 21.47 0.96 4.05
CA GLU A 289 21.81 -0.30 3.38
C GLU A 289 22.54 -0.06 2.05
N LEU A 290 22.04 0.85 1.20
CA LEU A 290 22.72 1.29 -0.02
C LEU A 290 24.13 1.81 0.26
N TYR A 291 24.30 2.66 1.28
CA TYR A 291 25.60 3.19 1.67
C TYR A 291 26.56 2.05 2.05
N TRP A 292 26.08 1.08 2.84
CA TRP A 292 26.88 -0.05 3.31
C TRP A 292 27.21 -1.07 2.21
N ASP A 293 26.29 -1.30 1.28
CA ASP A 293 26.43 -2.26 0.18
C ASP A 293 27.13 -1.71 -1.06
N VAL A 294 27.24 -0.39 -1.25
CA VAL A 294 27.93 0.20 -2.42
C VAL A 294 29.27 0.84 -2.05
N ILE A 295 29.37 1.50 -0.89
CA ILE A 295 30.57 2.28 -0.54
C ILE A 295 31.55 1.47 0.32
N LEU A 296 31.06 0.49 1.08
CA LEU A 296 31.85 -0.21 2.10
C LEU A 296 32.10 -1.69 1.81
N ILE A 297 31.83 -2.19 0.59
CA ILE A 297 32.17 -3.58 0.21
C ILE A 297 33.67 -3.80 0.45
N LYS A 298 33.99 -4.68 1.40
CA LYS A 298 35.34 -5.17 1.64
C LYS A 298 35.30 -6.69 1.60
N HIS A 299 35.52 -7.28 0.44
CA HIS A 299 35.93 -8.67 0.41
C HIS A 299 37.34 -8.78 1.02
N PRO A 300 37.61 -9.78 1.88
CA PRO A 300 38.93 -9.92 2.49
C PRO A 300 39.94 -10.27 1.39
N ALA A 301 40.82 -9.32 1.06
CA ALA A 301 41.97 -9.56 0.20
C ALA A 301 43.15 -10.18 0.98
N ASP A 302 43.23 -9.95 2.29
CA ASP A 302 44.33 -10.42 3.16
C ASP A 302 43.81 -10.84 4.55
N ALA A 303 44.42 -11.88 5.13
CA ALA A 303 44.09 -12.46 6.44
C ALA A 303 44.20 -11.49 7.64
N GLY A 304 44.82 -10.32 7.47
CA GLY A 304 44.94 -9.27 8.50
C GLY A 304 43.78 -8.25 8.55
N LYS A 305 42.80 -8.33 7.63
CA LYS A 305 41.66 -7.39 7.55
C LYS A 305 40.34 -7.96 8.11
N ASN A 306 40.40 -9.05 8.89
CA ASN A 306 39.22 -9.76 9.38
C ASN A 306 38.26 -8.91 10.21
N GLU A 307 38.74 -8.02 11.08
CA GLU A 307 37.86 -7.23 11.98
C GLU A 307 36.90 -6.30 11.21
N ARG A 308 37.40 -5.60 10.19
CA ARG A 308 36.55 -4.71 9.36
C ARG A 308 35.52 -5.48 8.54
N TYR A 309 35.87 -6.69 8.09
CA TYR A 309 34.96 -7.58 7.39
C TYR A 309 33.88 -8.14 8.33
N ILE A 310 34.27 -8.54 9.54
CA ILE A 310 33.35 -9.00 10.61
C ILE A 310 32.37 -7.90 10.97
N HIS A 311 32.84 -6.68 11.22
CA HIS A 311 31.98 -5.53 11.51
C HIS A 311 31.01 -5.26 10.36
N TRP A 312 31.50 -5.29 9.11
CA TRP A 312 30.65 -5.13 7.93
C TRP A 312 29.54 -6.19 7.85
N LEU A 313 29.86 -7.47 8.13
CA LEU A 313 28.88 -8.57 8.16
C LEU A 313 27.83 -8.39 9.26
N GLN A 314 28.25 -8.00 10.47
CA GLN A 314 27.36 -7.79 11.61
C GLN A 314 26.34 -6.67 11.30
N GLU A 315 26.81 -5.53 10.82
CA GLU A 315 25.95 -4.40 10.42
C GLU A 315 25.01 -4.79 9.27
N LYS A 316 25.51 -5.51 8.27
CA LYS A 316 24.68 -6.01 7.17
C LYS A 316 23.55 -6.93 7.66
N MET A 317 23.82 -7.80 8.63
CA MET A 317 22.79 -8.65 9.24
C MET A 317 21.74 -7.82 9.99
N LEU A 318 22.18 -6.84 10.78
CA LEU A 318 21.28 -5.96 11.52
C LEU A 318 20.37 -5.16 10.57
N LEU A 319 20.97 -4.52 9.56
CA LEU A 319 20.27 -3.70 8.58
C LEU A 319 19.22 -4.49 7.81
N LYS A 320 19.50 -5.75 7.43
CA LYS A 320 18.52 -6.64 6.79
C LYS A 320 17.25 -6.80 7.63
N TRP A 321 17.38 -7.00 8.93
CA TRP A 321 16.24 -7.22 9.83
C TRP A 321 15.55 -5.91 10.24
N CYS A 322 16.30 -4.82 10.37
CA CYS A 322 15.73 -3.46 10.49
C CYS A 322 14.90 -3.10 9.27
N ARG A 323 15.37 -3.42 8.05
CA ARG A 323 14.62 -3.25 6.80
C ARG A 323 13.33 -4.05 6.88
N GLY A 324 13.40 -5.31 7.31
CA GLY A 324 12.21 -6.14 7.46
C GLY A 324 11.16 -5.57 8.40
N LEU A 325 11.58 -4.99 9.52
CA LEU A 325 10.70 -4.31 10.45
C LEU A 325 10.08 -3.03 9.85
N CYS A 326 10.91 -2.14 9.28
CA CYS A 326 10.44 -0.90 8.67
C CYS A 326 9.53 -1.14 7.47
N PHE A 327 9.83 -2.17 6.68
CA PHE A 327 8.97 -2.65 5.60
C PHE A 327 7.62 -3.11 6.15
N HIS A 328 7.59 -3.94 7.20
CA HIS A 328 6.34 -4.34 7.86
C HIS A 328 5.52 -3.15 8.38
N ILE A 329 6.17 -2.14 8.97
CA ILE A 329 5.51 -0.91 9.41
C ILE A 329 4.89 -0.17 8.22
N TYR A 330 5.63 -0.04 7.12
CA TYR A 330 5.15 0.59 5.89
C TYR A 330 3.91 -0.12 5.32
N HIS A 331 3.76 -1.44 5.46
CA HIS A 331 2.59 -2.19 4.96
C HIS A 331 1.26 -1.64 5.48
N TRP A 332 1.24 -1.13 6.71
CA TRP A 332 0.02 -0.58 7.30
C TRP A 332 -0.54 0.58 6.49
N THR A 333 0.29 1.29 5.71
CA THR A 333 -0.14 2.40 4.83
C THR A 333 -1.22 1.97 3.84
N PHE A 334 -1.18 0.71 3.39
CA PHE A 334 -2.13 0.16 2.43
C PHE A 334 -3.41 -0.38 3.09
N ALA A 335 -3.43 -0.60 4.40
CA ALA A 335 -4.55 -1.23 5.11
C ALA A 335 -5.40 -0.24 5.92
N ILE A 336 -4.80 0.84 6.44
CA ILE A 336 -5.47 1.75 7.39
C ILE A 336 -6.29 2.87 6.73
N ASN A 337 -6.19 3.02 5.42
CA ASN A 337 -6.80 4.13 4.69
C ASN A 337 -8.32 4.26 4.96
N PHE A 338 -9.05 3.15 5.01
CA PHE A 338 -10.47 3.15 5.40
C PHE A 338 -10.73 3.80 6.76
N PHE A 339 -9.94 3.44 7.78
CA PHE A 339 -10.09 4.01 9.12
C PHE A 339 -9.79 5.51 9.12
N LEU A 340 -8.77 5.94 8.37
CA LEU A 340 -8.45 7.35 8.22
C LEU A 340 -9.61 8.10 7.55
N TYR A 341 -10.18 7.56 6.47
CA TYR A 341 -11.33 8.15 5.79
C TYR A 341 -12.56 8.24 6.69
N TYR A 342 -12.82 7.20 7.48
CA TYR A 342 -13.95 7.13 8.41
C TYR A 342 -13.81 8.13 9.57
N LEU A 343 -12.65 8.19 10.21
CA LEU A 343 -12.40 9.05 11.37
C LEU A 343 -12.40 10.54 11.01
N THR A 344 -11.83 10.87 9.85
CA THR A 344 -11.57 12.27 9.49
C THR A 344 -12.62 12.85 8.54
N GLY A 345 -13.28 12.02 7.74
CA GLY A 345 -14.20 12.41 6.68
C GLY A 345 -15.68 12.29 7.04
N LYS A 346 -16.33 13.43 7.35
CA LYS A 346 -17.76 13.46 7.70
C LYS A 346 -18.68 12.87 6.62
N LYS A 347 -18.41 13.14 5.34
CA LYS A 347 -19.22 12.66 4.20
C LYS A 347 -19.08 11.14 4.04
N PHE A 348 -17.86 10.63 4.08
CA PHE A 348 -17.58 9.19 4.01
C PHE A 348 -18.23 8.45 5.17
N ARG A 349 -18.05 8.94 6.40
CA ARG A 349 -18.71 8.39 7.60
C ARG A 349 -20.23 8.34 7.47
N SER A 350 -20.86 9.42 6.98
CA SER A 350 -22.31 9.46 6.78
C SER A 350 -22.79 8.37 5.82
N VAL A 351 -22.07 8.17 4.72
CA VAL A 351 -22.41 7.13 3.73
C VAL A 351 -22.21 5.74 4.33
N VAL A 352 -21.12 5.49 5.04
CA VAL A 352 -20.89 4.21 5.74
C VAL A 352 -21.99 3.92 6.74
N THR A 353 -22.35 4.88 7.60
CA THR A 353 -23.43 4.70 8.58
C THR A 353 -24.78 4.45 7.90
N GLN A 354 -25.09 5.15 6.80
CA GLN A 354 -26.33 4.93 6.06
C GLN A 354 -26.38 3.56 5.39
N THR A 355 -25.29 3.13 4.75
CA THR A 355 -25.21 1.79 4.14
C THR A 355 -25.31 0.69 5.19
N LEU A 356 -24.61 0.82 6.32
CA LEU A 356 -24.72 -0.11 7.43
C LEU A 356 -26.13 -0.16 8.01
N LYS A 357 -26.77 1.00 8.18
CA LYS A 357 -28.16 1.08 8.64
C LYS A 357 -29.10 0.38 7.66
N ASN A 358 -28.98 0.65 6.36
CA ASN A 358 -29.80 -0.01 5.33
C ASN A 358 -29.59 -1.53 5.32
N TYR A 359 -28.34 -1.99 5.50
CA TYR A 359 -28.05 -3.43 5.59
C TYR A 359 -28.68 -4.05 6.84
N THR A 360 -28.56 -3.37 7.98
CA THR A 360 -29.18 -3.74 9.27
C THR A 360 -30.70 -3.82 9.12
N ASP A 361 -31.32 -2.79 8.57
CA ASP A 361 -32.77 -2.69 8.35
C ASP A 361 -33.29 -3.67 7.30
N THR A 362 -32.45 -4.18 6.40
CA THR A 362 -32.86 -5.17 5.37
C THR A 362 -32.69 -6.61 5.83
N TYR A 363 -31.67 -6.90 6.66
CA TYR A 363 -31.34 -8.27 7.09
C TYR A 363 -31.86 -8.64 8.49
N LEU A 364 -32.06 -7.66 9.40
CA LEU A 364 -32.64 -7.93 10.74
C LEU A 364 -34.16 -8.12 10.80
N PRO A 365 -35.02 -7.60 9.88
CA PRO A 365 -36.44 -7.95 9.90
C PRO A 365 -36.69 -9.44 9.67
N CYS A 366 -35.78 -10.10 8.95
CA CYS A 366 -35.86 -11.54 8.69
C CYS A 366 -35.46 -12.40 9.90
N ARG A 367 -34.72 -11.87 10.88
CA ARG A 367 -34.34 -12.65 12.07
C ARG A 367 -35.39 -12.55 13.18
N TRP A 368 -36.11 -11.43 13.28
CA TRP A 368 -37.11 -11.24 14.35
C TRP A 368 -38.51 -11.75 14.00
N ASN A 369 -38.85 -11.85 12.71
CA ASN A 369 -40.15 -12.40 12.30
C ASN A 369 -40.17 -13.93 12.16
N VAL A 370 -39.01 -14.61 12.26
CA VAL A 370 -38.93 -16.08 12.23
C VAL A 370 -39.22 -16.70 13.61
N SER A 371 -38.96 -15.99 14.71
CA SER A 371 -39.29 -16.49 16.06
C SER A 371 -40.78 -16.37 16.44
N ARG A 372 -41.63 -15.82 15.56
CA ARG A 372 -43.08 -15.69 15.78
C ARG A 372 -43.96 -16.53 14.83
N CYS A 373 -43.37 -17.33 13.93
CA CYS A 373 -44.13 -18.23 13.05
C CYS A 373 -44.25 -19.64 13.64
N ASN A 374 -45.09 -19.81 14.67
CA ASN A 374 -45.44 -21.14 15.21
C ASN A 374 -46.71 -21.76 14.58
N THR A 375 -47.16 -21.28 13.42
CA THR A 375 -48.31 -21.86 12.72
C THR A 375 -47.98 -22.09 11.24
N TRP A 376 -47.83 -23.36 10.89
CA TRP A 376 -47.32 -23.91 9.62
C TRP A 376 -48.14 -23.53 8.37
N ASN A 377 -49.37 -23.01 8.52
CA ASN A 377 -50.26 -22.78 7.36
C ASN A 377 -50.10 -21.42 6.64
N ASN A 378 -49.31 -20.47 7.16
CA ASN A 378 -49.13 -19.15 6.52
C ASN A 378 -47.75 -18.89 5.88
N CYS A 379 -46.82 -19.85 5.94
CA CYS A 379 -45.46 -19.66 5.42
C CYS A 379 -45.40 -19.56 3.88
N HIS A 380 -46.36 -20.17 3.18
CA HIS A 380 -46.37 -20.18 1.71
C HIS A 380 -46.73 -18.83 1.07
N ARG A 381 -47.45 -17.94 1.79
CA ARG A 381 -47.80 -16.60 1.28
C ARG A 381 -46.65 -15.59 1.44
N HIS A 382 -45.79 -15.74 2.45
CA HIS A 382 -44.68 -14.81 2.68
C HIS A 382 -43.47 -15.07 1.78
N LEU A 383 -43.19 -16.33 1.41
CA LEU A 383 -42.14 -16.65 0.42
C LEU A 383 -42.42 -16.03 -0.96
N ARG A 384 -43.70 -15.94 -1.35
CA ARG A 384 -44.13 -15.32 -2.62
C ARG A 384 -44.04 -13.79 -2.61
N SER A 385 -44.13 -13.17 -1.42
CA SER A 385 -43.96 -11.72 -1.25
C SER A 385 -42.48 -11.32 -1.25
N CYS A 386 -41.60 -12.15 -0.69
CA CYS A 386 -40.16 -11.91 -0.67
C CYS A 386 -39.55 -12.07 -2.07
N SER A 387 -39.99 -13.07 -2.85
CA SER A 387 -39.60 -13.18 -4.26
C SER A 387 -40.14 -12.02 -5.09
N ALA A 388 -41.36 -11.55 -4.85
CA ALA A 388 -41.92 -10.38 -5.54
C ALA A 388 -41.17 -9.07 -5.22
N LEU A 389 -40.67 -8.91 -3.99
CA LEU A 389 -39.83 -7.77 -3.58
C LEU A 389 -38.42 -7.83 -4.19
N LEU A 390 -37.81 -9.02 -4.25
CA LEU A 390 -36.52 -9.21 -4.94
C LEU A 390 -36.66 -8.94 -6.44
N THR A 391 -37.76 -9.41 -7.04
CA THR A 391 -38.04 -9.18 -8.47
C THR A 391 -38.34 -7.70 -8.74
N ARG A 392 -39.04 -6.99 -7.84
CA ARG A 392 -39.25 -5.52 -7.92
C ARG A 392 -37.96 -4.71 -7.76
N ALA A 393 -37.04 -5.15 -6.91
CA ALA A 393 -35.74 -4.50 -6.75
C ALA A 393 -34.86 -4.67 -8.01
N VAL A 394 -34.92 -5.84 -8.65
CA VAL A 394 -34.19 -6.12 -9.90
C VAL A 394 -34.83 -5.41 -11.11
N THR A 395 -36.16 -5.32 -11.19
CA THR A 395 -36.83 -4.60 -12.30
C THR A 395 -36.71 -3.09 -12.18
N ARG A 396 -36.70 -2.52 -10.97
CA ARG A 396 -36.48 -1.07 -10.76
C ARG A 396 -35.05 -0.64 -11.16
N ASN A 397 -34.07 -1.53 -11.03
CA ASN A 397 -32.70 -1.29 -11.50
C ASN A 397 -32.57 -1.38 -13.03
N LYS A 398 -33.33 -2.28 -13.69
CA LYS A 398 -33.42 -2.32 -15.15
C LYS A 398 -34.17 -1.13 -15.75
N GLN A 399 -35.21 -0.63 -15.09
CA GLN A 399 -35.99 0.51 -15.57
C GLN A 399 -35.18 1.82 -15.47
N PHE A 400 -34.37 2.00 -14.43
CA PHE A 400 -33.43 3.13 -14.32
C PHE A 400 -32.35 3.13 -15.43
N ASN A 401 -31.87 1.95 -15.84
CA ASN A 401 -30.94 1.79 -16.96
C ASN A 401 -31.57 2.01 -18.34
N ASN A 402 -32.87 1.75 -18.52
CA ASN A 402 -33.56 2.00 -19.79
C ASN A 402 -33.96 3.49 -19.95
N THR A 403 -34.35 4.18 -18.87
CA THR A 403 -34.65 5.63 -18.95
C THR A 403 -33.40 6.47 -19.20
N THR A 404 -32.22 6.03 -18.72
CA THR A 404 -30.94 6.70 -19.01
C THR A 404 -30.46 6.48 -20.44
N ARG A 405 -30.83 5.36 -21.08
CA ARG A 405 -30.51 5.07 -22.49
C ARG A 405 -31.42 5.84 -23.44
N SER A 406 -32.72 5.91 -23.15
CA SER A 406 -33.70 6.72 -23.90
C SER A 406 -33.35 8.22 -23.90
N ASN A 407 -32.89 8.75 -22.77
CA ASN A 407 -32.52 10.17 -22.65
C ASN A 407 -31.16 10.50 -23.29
N ALA A 408 -30.35 9.49 -23.64
CA ALA A 408 -29.08 9.68 -24.36
C ALA A 408 -29.30 9.74 -25.89
N ASP A 409 -30.25 8.95 -26.41
CA ASP A 409 -30.59 8.96 -27.83
C ASP A 409 -31.39 10.21 -28.23
N GLU A 410 -32.27 10.72 -27.35
CA GLU A 410 -33.05 11.95 -27.60
C GLU A 410 -32.19 13.23 -27.56
N ARG A 411 -30.98 13.16 -26.97
CA ARG A 411 -30.05 14.29 -26.89
C ARG A 411 -29.14 14.43 -28.11
N ASN A 412 -29.01 13.38 -28.91
CA ASN A 412 -28.25 13.41 -30.17
C ASN A 412 -29.10 13.87 -31.38
N SER A 413 -30.42 13.94 -31.25
CA SER A 413 -31.34 14.40 -32.29
C SER A 413 -31.65 15.90 -32.27
N ASN A 414 -31.15 16.66 -31.27
CA ASN A 414 -31.40 18.10 -31.13
C ASN A 414 -30.14 18.96 -31.37
N VAL A 415 -29.15 18.43 -32.08
CA VAL A 415 -27.99 19.20 -32.58
C VAL A 415 -27.93 19.02 -34.10
N THR A 416 -28.73 19.81 -34.80
CA THR A 416 -28.56 20.19 -36.21
C THR A 416 -28.80 21.67 -36.32
#